data_AF-A0A2V9JPJ4-F1
#
_entry.id   AF-A0A2V9JPJ4-F1
#
_cell.length_a   1.000
_cell.length_b   1.000
_cell.length_c   1.000
_cell.angle_alpha   90.00
_cell.angle_beta   90.00
_cell.angle_gamma   90.00
#
_symmetry.space_group_name_H-M   'P 1'
#
loop_
_entity.id
_entity.type
_entity.pdbx_description
1 polymer ?
#
loop_
_entity_poly.entity_id
_entity_poly.type
_entity_poly.pdbx_seq_one_letter_code
_entity_poly.pdbx_strand_id
1 'polypeptide(L)'
;MAAEVRAGPTQPAFENVEALNKVLFEEESFSGNEEEYDDPRNSYLNDVLESKKGIPITLSLVYTEVARRKSLPVVGVGFPGHFLVKYLTGVGEILIDPYHRGTVINREDCIARLKTHFGEEAELRPEFLEAS
;
A
#
# COMPACT_ATOMS: atom_id res chain seq x y z
N MET A 1 -11.78 8.84 -9.02
CA MET A 1 -10.86 7.73 -8.68
C MET A 1 -10.49 6.74 -9.81
N ALA A 2 -11.00 5.50 -9.92
CA ALA A 2 -10.37 4.49 -10.80
C ALA A 2 -10.44 4.79 -12.31
N ALA A 3 -11.43 5.54 -12.78
CA ALA A 3 -11.52 5.95 -14.18
C ALA A 3 -10.41 6.95 -14.57
N GLU A 4 -9.96 7.79 -13.63
CA GLU A 4 -8.96 8.85 -13.86
C GLU A 4 -7.53 8.32 -13.93
N VAL A 5 -7.24 7.18 -13.28
CA VAL A 5 -5.90 6.57 -13.29
C VAL A 5 -5.51 6.23 -14.73
N ARG A 6 -4.43 6.82 -15.25
CA ARG A 6 -3.91 6.51 -16.59
C ARG A 6 -2.95 5.33 -16.56
N ALA A 7 -3.37 4.20 -16.00
CA ALA A 7 -2.58 2.98 -15.84
C ALA A 7 -3.20 1.80 -16.61
N GLY A 8 -2.37 0.83 -16.99
CA GLY A 8 -2.80 -0.40 -17.65
C GLY A 8 -1.70 -1.44 -17.83
N PRO A 9 -2.05 -2.69 -18.17
CA PRO A 9 -1.11 -3.82 -18.20
C PRO A 9 -0.02 -3.71 -19.27
N THR A 10 -0.18 -2.82 -20.25
CA THR A 10 0.81 -2.56 -21.31
C THR A 10 1.84 -1.50 -20.92
N GLN A 11 1.64 -0.79 -19.82
CA GLN A 11 2.56 0.23 -19.33
C GLN A 11 3.61 -0.39 -18.41
N PRO A 12 4.80 0.23 -18.27
CA PRO A 12 5.80 -0.18 -17.28
C PRO A 12 5.23 -0.18 -15.86
N ALA A 13 5.65 -1.15 -15.04
CA ALA A 13 5.15 -1.31 -13.67
C ALA A 13 5.33 -0.04 -12.81
N PHE A 14 6.49 0.62 -12.91
CA PHE A 14 6.74 1.87 -12.19
C PHE A 14 5.81 3.00 -12.63
N GLU A 15 5.53 3.16 -13.93
CA GLU A 15 4.58 4.16 -14.42
C GLU A 15 3.16 3.89 -13.92
N ASN A 16 2.75 2.62 -13.85
CA ASN A 16 1.47 2.22 -13.27
C ASN A 16 1.39 2.57 -11.78
N VAL A 17 2.46 2.31 -11.01
CA VAL A 17 2.54 2.67 -9.58
C VAL A 17 2.48 4.18 -9.39
N GLU A 18 3.23 4.96 -10.17
CA GLU A 18 3.19 6.41 -10.13
C GLU A 18 1.79 6.96 -10.46
N ALA A 19 1.13 6.41 -11.48
CA ALA A 19 -0.23 6.81 -11.85
C ALA A 19 -1.26 6.49 -10.76
N LEU A 20 -1.15 5.34 -10.10
CA LEU A 20 -1.99 4.97 -8.95
C LEU A 20 -1.75 5.94 -7.78
N ASN A 21 -0.47 6.17 -7.45
CA ASN A 21 -0.08 7.02 -6.32
C ASN A 21 -0.56 8.46 -6.52
N LYS A 22 -0.41 9.00 -7.72
CA LYS A 22 -0.87 10.34 -8.07
C LYS A 22 -2.37 10.50 -7.82
N VAL A 23 -3.19 9.62 -8.38
CA VAL A 23 -4.65 9.73 -8.21
C VAL A 23 -5.05 9.51 -6.76
N LEU A 24 -4.53 8.47 -6.10
CA LEU A 24 -4.95 8.14 -4.74
C LEU A 24 -4.49 9.16 -3.71
N PHE A 25 -3.24 9.60 -3.76
CA PHE A 25 -2.63 10.35 -2.66
C PHE A 25 -2.48 11.84 -2.95
N GLU A 26 -2.37 12.23 -4.23
CA GLU A 26 -2.27 13.66 -4.60
C GLU A 26 -3.64 14.23 -4.98
N GLU A 27 -4.40 13.54 -5.83
CA GLU A 27 -5.68 14.06 -6.33
C GLU A 27 -6.85 13.77 -5.36
N GLU A 28 -6.96 12.53 -4.88
CA GLU A 28 -8.02 12.10 -3.95
C GLU A 28 -7.64 12.30 -2.47
N SER A 29 -6.39 12.69 -2.20
CA SER A 29 -5.88 13.03 -0.86
C SER A 29 -5.99 11.92 0.19
N PHE A 30 -5.95 10.65 -0.22
CA PHE A 30 -5.87 9.54 0.75
C PHE A 30 -4.57 9.65 1.57
N SER A 31 -4.64 9.33 2.86
CA SER A 31 -3.48 9.36 3.75
C SER A 31 -3.67 8.49 4.99
N GLY A 32 -2.55 8.03 5.57
CA GLY A 32 -2.53 7.44 6.90
C GLY A 32 -2.96 8.45 7.97
N ASN A 33 -3.71 7.99 8.97
CA ASN A 33 -4.12 8.85 10.09
C ASN A 33 -3.16 8.72 11.27
N GLU A 34 -2.02 9.41 11.21
CA GLU A 34 -1.02 9.35 12.31
C GLU A 34 -1.49 10.08 13.57
N GLU A 35 -2.32 11.12 13.43
CA GLU A 35 -2.81 11.94 14.54
C GLU A 35 -3.81 11.17 15.42
N GLU A 36 -4.69 10.38 14.78
CA GLU A 36 -5.75 9.62 15.44
C GLU A 36 -5.76 8.17 14.95
N TYR A 37 -4.61 7.49 15.03
CA TYR A 37 -4.43 6.14 14.49
C TYR A 37 -5.46 5.12 15.00
N ASP A 38 -5.70 5.14 16.32
CA ASP A 38 -6.60 4.21 17.00
C ASP A 38 -8.10 4.53 16.83
N ASP A 39 -8.45 5.55 16.06
CA ASP A 39 -9.86 5.83 15.76
C ASP A 39 -10.46 4.66 14.95
N PRO A 40 -11.51 3.98 15.45
CA PRO A 40 -12.12 2.85 14.76
C PRO A 40 -12.65 3.21 13.36
N ARG A 41 -12.99 4.47 13.10
CA ARG A 41 -13.45 4.96 11.79
C ARG A 41 -12.38 4.76 10.70
N ASN A 42 -11.10 4.75 11.06
CA ASN A 42 -10.02 4.47 10.11
C ASN A 42 -10.07 3.02 9.56
N SER A 43 -10.84 2.13 10.21
CA SER A 43 -11.03 0.73 9.81
C SER A 43 -12.31 0.48 9.02
N TYR A 44 -13.27 1.40 9.04
CA TYR A 44 -14.54 1.25 8.34
C TYR A 44 -14.45 1.84 6.93
N LEU A 45 -14.58 1.00 5.91
CA LEU A 45 -14.32 1.42 4.53
C LEU A 45 -15.22 2.59 4.08
N ASN A 46 -16.46 2.66 4.53
CA ASN A 46 -17.35 3.80 4.29
C ASN A 46 -16.75 5.11 4.83
N ASP A 47 -16.27 5.10 6.07
CA ASP A 47 -15.68 6.28 6.72
C ASP A 47 -14.32 6.63 6.11
N VAL A 48 -13.52 5.65 5.72
CA VAL A 48 -12.24 5.86 5.02
C VAL A 48 -12.46 6.50 3.65
N LEU A 49 -13.48 6.08 2.89
CA LEU A 49 -13.76 6.65 1.58
C LEU A 49 -14.26 8.10 1.66
N GLU A 50 -14.94 8.47 2.75
CA GLU A 50 -15.41 9.84 3.01
C GLU A 50 -14.30 10.73 3.58
N SER A 51 -13.65 10.30 4.65
CA SER A 51 -12.60 11.07 5.34
C SER A 51 -11.27 11.09 4.59
N LYS A 52 -11.05 10.14 3.68
CA LYS A 52 -9.77 9.89 3.00
C LYS A 52 -8.62 9.53 3.96
N LYS A 53 -8.94 9.24 5.22
CA LYS A 53 -8.00 8.84 6.26
C LYS A 53 -8.22 7.37 6.63
N GLY A 54 -7.14 6.60 6.79
CA GLY A 54 -7.26 5.17 7.10
C GLY A 54 -6.04 4.57 7.78
N ILE A 55 -6.17 3.30 8.17
CA ILE A 55 -5.07 2.45 8.66
C ILE A 55 -4.41 1.68 7.50
N PRO A 56 -3.26 1.01 7.73
CA PRO A 56 -2.50 0.38 6.65
C PRO A 56 -3.30 -0.61 5.80
N ILE A 57 -4.13 -1.45 6.43
CA ILE A 57 -4.94 -2.44 5.72
C ILE A 57 -6.07 -1.81 4.90
N THR A 58 -6.73 -0.76 5.38
CA THR A 58 -7.84 -0.13 4.64
C THR A 58 -7.35 0.66 3.45
N LEU A 59 -6.23 1.39 3.57
CA LEU A 59 -5.61 2.08 2.44
C LEU A 59 -5.06 1.09 1.41
N SER A 60 -4.51 -0.04 1.86
CA SER A 60 -4.07 -1.11 0.96
C SER A 60 -5.22 -1.78 0.22
N LEU A 61 -6.38 -1.91 0.86
CA LEU A 61 -7.60 -2.39 0.21
C LEU A 61 -8.06 -1.42 -0.89
N VAL A 62 -8.10 -0.12 -0.60
CA VAL A 62 -8.44 0.92 -1.59
C VAL A 62 -7.48 0.86 -2.78
N TYR A 63 -6.16 0.81 -2.50
CA TYR A 63 -5.12 0.72 -3.51
C TYR A 63 -5.30 -0.49 -4.43
N THR A 64 -5.44 -1.68 -3.82
CA THR A 64 -5.57 -2.95 -4.54
C THR A 64 -6.85 -2.97 -5.38
N GLU A 65 -7.96 -2.46 -4.86
CA GLU A 65 -9.23 -2.43 -5.59
C GLU A 65 -9.22 -1.46 -6.78
N VAL A 66 -8.51 -0.33 -6.68
CA VAL A 66 -8.28 0.57 -7.83
C VAL A 66 -7.38 -0.07 -8.87
N ALA A 67 -6.29 -0.70 -8.45
CA ALA A 67 -5.37 -1.43 -9.33
C ALA A 67 -6.08 -2.58 -10.06
N ARG A 68 -6.93 -3.34 -9.35
CA ARG A 68 -7.73 -4.43 -9.91
C ARG A 68 -8.65 -3.96 -11.03
N ARG A 69 -9.31 -2.80 -10.87
CA ARG A 69 -10.15 -2.20 -11.91
C ARG A 69 -9.37 -1.78 -13.16
N LYS A 70 -8.05 -1.63 -13.04
CA LYS A 70 -7.12 -1.40 -14.15
C LYS A 70 -6.45 -2.67 -14.67
N SER A 71 -6.88 -3.85 -14.20
CA SER A 71 -6.27 -5.14 -14.53
C SER A 71 -4.76 -5.19 -14.19
N LEU A 72 -4.36 -4.49 -13.13
CA LEU A 72 -2.99 -4.47 -12.66
C LEU A 72 -2.77 -5.58 -11.60
N PRO A 73 -1.65 -6.29 -11.64
CA PRO A 73 -1.36 -7.43 -10.76
C PRO A 73 -0.85 -6.97 -9.38
N VAL A 74 -1.68 -6.25 -8.63
CA VAL A 74 -1.37 -5.81 -7.27
C VAL A 74 -2.03 -6.73 -6.25
N VAL A 75 -1.25 -7.19 -5.27
CA VAL A 75 -1.70 -8.09 -4.19
C VAL A 75 -1.31 -7.54 -2.82
N GLY A 76 -2.05 -7.91 -1.78
CA GLY A 76 -1.76 -7.50 -0.40
C GLY A 76 -0.64 -8.31 0.24
N VAL A 77 -0.04 -7.75 1.30
CA VAL A 77 1.00 -8.40 2.13
C VAL A 77 0.74 -8.11 3.59
N GLY A 78 0.52 -9.17 4.36
CA GLY A 78 0.48 -9.14 5.81
C GLY A 78 1.88 -8.98 6.41
N PHE A 79 2.34 -7.74 6.54
CA PHE A 79 3.62 -7.42 7.16
C PHE A 79 3.47 -7.24 8.69
N PRO A 80 4.40 -7.70 9.55
CA PRO A 80 4.26 -7.54 10.99
C PRO A 80 4.03 -6.08 11.42
N GLY A 81 2.92 -5.84 12.11
CA GLY A 81 2.54 -4.50 12.59
C GLY A 81 2.08 -3.52 11.51
N HIS A 82 1.94 -3.96 10.24
CA HIS A 82 1.57 -3.09 9.12
C HIS A 82 0.81 -3.87 8.04
N PHE A 83 0.49 -3.22 6.92
CA PHE A 83 0.01 -3.93 5.72
C PHE A 83 0.56 -3.21 4.50
N LEU A 84 1.11 -3.99 3.57
CA LEU A 84 1.73 -3.49 2.35
C LEU A 84 1.01 -4.05 1.13
N VAL A 85 1.36 -3.57 -0.06
CA VAL A 85 0.96 -4.19 -1.32
C VAL A 85 2.17 -4.45 -2.20
N LYS A 86 2.08 -5.45 -3.08
CA LYS A 86 3.10 -5.75 -4.08
C LYS A 86 2.51 -5.63 -5.46
N TYR A 87 3.21 -4.94 -6.35
CA TYR A 87 2.98 -5.05 -7.78
C TYR A 87 3.81 -6.21 -8.33
N LEU A 88 3.17 -7.24 -8.87
CA LEU A 88 3.85 -8.40 -9.45
C LEU A 88 4.23 -8.14 -10.90
N THR A 89 5.46 -8.50 -11.28
CA THR A 89 5.93 -8.43 -12.66
C THR A 89 6.43 -9.81 -13.11
N GLY A 90 6.73 -9.99 -14.39
CA GLY A 90 7.29 -11.24 -14.89
C GLY A 90 8.70 -11.56 -14.39
N VAL A 91 9.41 -10.59 -13.79
CA VAL A 91 10.83 -10.71 -13.41
C VAL A 91 11.12 -10.33 -11.96
N GLY A 92 10.09 -9.99 -11.18
CA GLY A 92 10.24 -9.49 -9.82
C GLY A 92 9.00 -8.78 -9.33
N GLU A 93 9.15 -7.94 -8.33
CA GLU A 93 8.05 -7.29 -7.62
C GLU A 93 8.44 -5.91 -7.11
N ILE A 94 7.44 -5.05 -6.93
CA ILE A 94 7.60 -3.73 -6.32
C ILE A 94 6.75 -3.72 -5.05
N LEU A 95 7.39 -3.57 -3.89
CA LEU A 95 6.71 -3.44 -2.61
C LEU A 95 6.36 -1.98 -2.37
N ILE A 96 5.12 -1.71 -1.96
CA ILE A 96 4.53 -0.39 -1.88
C ILE A 96 3.83 -0.27 -0.53
N ASP A 97 3.93 0.89 0.10
CA ASP A 97 3.24 1.23 1.34
C ASP A 97 2.13 2.28 1.10
N PRO A 98 0.87 1.84 0.95
CA PRO A 98 -0.25 2.76 0.75
C PRO A 98 -0.53 3.68 1.95
N TYR A 99 -0.15 3.28 3.18
CA TYR A 99 -0.30 4.13 4.36
C TYR A 99 0.61 5.36 4.26
N HIS A 100 1.84 5.15 3.82
CA HIS A 100 2.81 6.21 3.55
C HIS A 100 2.75 6.68 2.09
N ARG A 101 1.53 6.97 1.60
CA ARG A 101 1.27 7.62 0.30
C ARG A 101 1.87 6.89 -0.91
N GLY A 102 1.93 5.56 -0.85
CA GLY A 102 2.41 4.73 -1.96
C GLY A 102 3.93 4.70 -2.09
N THR A 103 4.66 5.01 -1.01
CA THR A 103 6.13 4.93 -1.00
C THR A 103 6.57 3.53 -1.42
N VAL A 104 7.53 3.44 -2.35
CA VAL A 104 8.16 2.17 -2.72
C VAL A 104 9.14 1.78 -1.62
N ILE A 105 8.99 0.56 -1.10
CA ILE A 105 9.71 0.04 0.06
C ILE A 105 10.76 -0.96 -0.40
N ASN A 106 11.99 -0.82 0.08
CA ASN A 106 13.05 -1.79 -0.16
C ASN A 106 13.23 -2.73 1.05
N ARG A 107 14.23 -3.62 0.97
CA ARG A 107 14.50 -4.60 2.02
C ARG A 107 14.98 -3.93 3.31
N GLU A 108 15.83 -2.92 3.18
CA GLU A 108 16.39 -2.16 4.30
C GLU A 108 15.28 -1.43 5.08
N ASP A 109 14.31 -0.85 4.38
CA ASP A 109 13.13 -0.21 4.97
C ASP A 109 12.30 -1.21 5.78
N CYS A 110 12.11 -2.42 5.25
CA CYS A 110 11.39 -3.49 5.96
C CYS A 110 12.13 -3.87 7.27
N ILE A 111 13.45 -4.01 7.21
CA ILE A 111 14.27 -4.32 8.38
C ILE A 111 14.18 -3.19 9.41
N ALA A 112 14.30 -1.93 8.98
CA ALA A 112 14.19 -0.77 9.86
C ALA A 112 12.83 -0.69 10.57
N ARG A 113 11.74 -1.01 9.85
CA ARG A 113 10.38 -1.07 10.43
C ARG A 113 10.25 -2.19 11.45
N LEU A 114 10.73 -3.39 11.14
CA LEU A 114 10.71 -4.51 12.09
C LEU A 114 11.46 -4.16 13.37
N LYS A 115 12.63 -3.55 13.25
CA LYS A 115 13.44 -3.16 14.40
C LYS A 115 12.76 -2.09 15.26
N THR A 116 12.13 -1.11 14.60
CA THR A 116 11.36 -0.05 15.29
C THR A 116 10.23 -0.61 16.14
N HIS A 117 9.49 -1.61 15.64
CA HIS A 117 8.29 -2.12 16.31
C HIS A 117 8.53 -3.35 17.20
N PHE A 118 9.53 -4.17 16.89
CA PHE A 118 9.76 -5.47 17.54
C PHE A 118 11.16 -5.61 18.16
N GLY A 119 12.02 -4.58 18.07
CA GLY A 119 13.35 -4.53 18.71
C GLY A 119 14.51 -4.89 17.77
N GLU A 120 15.75 -4.57 18.18
CA GLU A 120 16.95 -4.67 17.34
C GLU A 120 17.27 -6.09 16.82
N GLU A 121 16.84 -7.11 17.54
CA GLU A 121 17.00 -8.53 17.20
C GLU A 121 15.95 -9.03 16.20
N ALA A 122 15.01 -8.18 15.77
CA ALA A 122 13.98 -8.56 14.81
C ALA A 122 14.58 -8.79 13.42
N GLU A 123 14.33 -9.97 12.86
CA GLU A 123 14.83 -10.37 11.55
C GLU A 123 13.71 -10.40 10.50
N LEU A 124 14.02 -9.92 9.29
CA LEU A 124 13.11 -10.01 8.16
C LEU A 124 13.09 -11.44 7.61
N ARG A 125 11.97 -12.13 7.85
CA ARG A 125 11.72 -13.46 7.32
C ARG A 125 10.96 -13.41 5.99
N PRO A 126 11.23 -14.31 5.02
CA PRO A 126 10.56 -14.29 3.71
C PRO A 126 9.03 -14.32 3.79
N GLU A 127 8.48 -15.02 4.77
CA GLU A 127 7.02 -15.19 4.94
C GLU A 127 6.31 -13.86 5.22
N PHE A 128 7.03 -12.87 5.76
CA PHE A 128 6.49 -11.52 5.99
C PHE A 128 6.24 -10.73 4.71
N LEU A 129 6.78 -11.19 3.59
CA LEU A 129 6.61 -10.59 2.28
C LEU A 129 5.78 -11.45 1.34
N GLU A 130 5.21 -12.57 1.80
CA GLU A 130 4.35 -13.39 0.96
C GLU A 130 3.04 -12.67 0.61
N ALA A 131 2.53 -12.93 -0.60
CA ALA A 131 1.24 -12.41 -1.02
C ALA A 131 0.13 -13.05 -0.18
N SER A 132 -0.82 -12.22 0.28
CA SER A 132 -2.01 -12.64 1.03
C SER A 132 -3.17 -13.07 0.13
#